data_AF-A0A949YXM1-F1
#
_entry.id   AF-A0A949YXM1-F1
#
_cell.length_a   1.000
_cell.length_b   1.000
_cell.length_c   1.000
_cell.angle_alpha   90.00
_cell.angle_beta   90.00
_cell.angle_gamma   90.00
#
_symmetry.space_group_name_H-M   'P 1'
#
loop_
_entity.id
_entity.type
_entity.pdbx_description
1 polymer ?
#
loop_
_entity_poly.entity_id
_entity_poly.type
_entity_poly.pdbx_seq_one_letter_code
_entity_poly.pdbx_strand_id
1 'polypeptide(L)'
;EDALAFVAENLRRLVIKPAFPGARRQPLFGARLSPQRREQLLEEIRRSPADYVAQEQVALSTVPVLEEGEMEARHLVLRVYLSAGTGGAYVLMPGGLTRVTASLDSLVASMQHGGGSKDTWVLGDGPVSQTTLMPPAAVPLQVSRATFELPSRVADNLFWLGRYVERVEFAVRVTRSLLSRINQESDSASHAGINTSVRILTALGHLLPEAAAGNGRGSSDRDLMLEREIVAMIHDSSEKTSLGWTLRQLRRVAYLLRDRFSVDAWRILNRFDRQFSRAQPREALRSGRALNLLDDATATLSAFGGLVMESMTRGDGWRFLEIGRRLERALQMVEMLRQGFSAKTGDESGALLAMLEIADSSLTYRSRYLTSTQPDLVLDLLLLDEANPRSVAFQLERLREYVEALPKRSTSARMSPEWRLVVQLLSAVELADASELMHHDREGNRGEVQAQLISLADGLRSLSETITRDYFDHTIASRQMGAS
;
A
#
# COMPACT_ATOMS: atom_id res chain seq x y z
N GLU A 1 -6.81 53.73 5.02
CA GLU A 1 -6.09 53.64 6.32
C GLU A 1 -7.03 53.29 7.46
N ASP A 2 -8.29 53.74 7.41
CA ASP A 2 -9.34 53.47 8.42
C ASP A 2 -9.58 51.98 8.73
N ALA A 3 -9.58 51.10 7.72
CA ALA A 3 -9.79 49.66 7.92
C ALA A 3 -8.65 49.01 8.73
N LEU A 4 -7.41 49.43 8.53
CA LEU A 4 -6.24 48.88 9.25
C LEU A 4 -6.22 49.37 10.71
N ALA A 5 -6.57 50.64 10.95
CA ALA A 5 -6.73 51.19 12.29
C ALA A 5 -7.82 50.43 13.06
N PHE A 6 -8.97 50.18 12.42
CA PHE A 6 -10.06 49.38 13.01
C PHE A 6 -9.61 47.96 13.38
N VAL A 7 -8.86 47.29 12.50
CA VAL A 7 -8.32 45.95 12.75
C VAL A 7 -7.35 45.96 13.93
N ALA A 8 -6.50 46.98 14.05
CA ALA A 8 -5.54 47.11 15.14
C ALA A 8 -6.22 47.22 16.52
N GLU A 9 -7.28 48.01 16.59
CA GLU A 9 -8.03 48.24 17.84
C GLU A 9 -8.95 47.06 18.19
N ASN A 10 -9.46 46.33 17.19
CA ASN A 10 -10.50 45.32 17.38
C ASN A 10 -10.04 43.88 17.11
N LEU A 11 -8.72 43.62 16.97
CA LEU A 11 -8.18 42.34 16.53
C LEU A 11 -8.75 41.13 17.31
N ARG A 12 -9.02 41.28 18.61
CA ARG A 12 -9.59 40.21 19.46
C ARG A 12 -10.97 39.72 18.99
N ARG A 13 -11.75 40.55 18.30
CA ARG A 13 -13.13 40.25 17.83
C ARG A 13 -13.16 39.79 16.38
N LEU A 14 -12.00 39.74 15.72
CA LEU A 14 -11.88 39.53 14.28
C LEU A 14 -11.23 38.17 13.97
N VAL A 15 -11.59 37.65 12.80
CA VAL A 15 -10.93 36.52 12.15
C VAL A 15 -10.15 37.07 10.97
N ILE A 16 -8.84 36.81 10.95
CA ILE A 16 -7.95 37.23 9.87
C ILE A 16 -7.76 36.07 8.90
N LYS A 17 -8.00 36.32 7.61
CA LYS A 17 -7.90 35.34 6.52
C LYS A 17 -7.00 35.88 5.41
N PRO A 18 -6.32 35.01 4.64
CA PRO A 18 -5.64 35.45 3.44
C PRO A 18 -6.65 35.95 2.40
N ALA A 19 -6.34 37.05 1.73
CA ALA A 19 -7.15 37.60 0.65
C ALA A 19 -7.12 36.71 -0.61
N PHE A 20 -6.01 35.99 -0.82
CA PHE A 20 -5.78 35.19 -2.02
C PHE A 20 -5.71 33.68 -1.71
N PRO A 21 -6.36 32.82 -2.51
CA PRO A 21 -6.50 31.38 -2.25
C PRO A 21 -5.21 30.54 -2.38
N GLY A 22 -4.07 31.14 -2.75
CA GLY A 22 -2.77 30.45 -2.89
C GLY A 22 -1.90 30.43 -1.63
N ALA A 23 -2.20 31.26 -0.63
CA ALA A 23 -1.47 31.24 0.63
C ALA A 23 -1.97 30.07 1.48
N ARG A 24 -1.14 29.05 1.74
CA ARG A 24 -1.43 27.94 2.66
C ARG A 24 -1.51 28.39 4.14
N ARG A 25 -2.17 29.52 4.42
CA ARG A 25 -2.34 30.09 5.75
C ARG A 25 -3.77 29.84 6.22
N GLN A 26 -3.91 29.31 7.44
CA GLN A 26 -5.20 29.06 8.05
C GLN A 26 -5.84 30.36 8.58
N PRO A 27 -7.18 30.43 8.72
CA PRO A 27 -7.84 31.53 9.41
C PRO A 27 -7.31 31.68 10.85
N LEU A 28 -6.92 32.89 11.23
CA LEU A 28 -6.45 33.21 12.58
C LEU A 28 -7.56 33.90 13.36
N PHE A 29 -7.98 33.26 14.46
CA PHE A 29 -9.04 33.77 15.33
C PHE A 29 -8.42 34.65 16.41
N GLY A 30 -8.60 35.97 16.33
CA GLY A 30 -7.96 36.92 17.23
C GLY A 30 -8.24 36.61 18.70
N ALA A 31 -9.45 36.15 19.04
CA ALA A 31 -9.83 35.75 20.39
C ALA A 31 -8.93 34.66 20.99
N ARG A 32 -8.39 33.74 20.16
CA ARG A 32 -7.58 32.59 20.60
C ARG A 32 -6.07 32.85 20.60
N LEU A 33 -5.63 33.98 20.06
CA LEU A 33 -4.21 34.34 20.03
C LEU A 33 -3.76 34.92 21.37
N SER A 34 -2.53 34.60 21.78
CA SER A 34 -1.86 35.26 22.90
C SER A 34 -1.59 36.74 22.58
N PRO A 35 -1.42 37.61 23.60
CA PRO A 35 -1.08 39.02 23.39
C PRO A 35 0.14 39.20 22.48
N GLN A 36 1.21 38.42 22.70
CA GLN A 36 2.44 38.49 21.90
C GLN A 36 2.20 38.09 20.45
N ARG A 37 1.38 37.06 20.19
CA ARG A 37 1.09 36.63 18.81
C ARG A 37 0.17 37.62 18.08
N ARG A 38 -0.70 38.34 18.80
CA ARG A 38 -1.53 39.41 18.22
C ARG A 38 -0.69 40.58 17.73
N GLU A 39 0.31 41.00 18.50
CA GLU A 39 1.24 42.07 18.10
C GLU A 39 2.05 41.67 16.86
N GLN A 40 2.60 40.45 16.84
CA GLN A 40 3.30 39.92 15.67
C GLN A 40 2.40 39.87 14.43
N LEU A 41 1.16 39.38 14.57
CA LEU A 41 0.20 39.34 13.47
C LEU A 41 -0.11 40.75 12.95
N LEU A 42 -0.20 41.73 13.84
CA LEU A 42 -0.45 43.12 13.45
C LEU A 42 0.71 43.71 12.64
N GLU A 43 1.95 43.40 13.01
CA GLU A 43 3.14 43.77 12.24
C GLU A 43 3.17 43.07 10.86
N GLU A 44 2.81 41.78 10.82
CA GLU A 44 2.68 41.02 9.57
C GLU A 44 1.62 41.66 8.64
N ILE A 45 0.47 42.09 9.18
CA ILE A 45 -0.59 42.76 8.42
C ILE A 45 -0.14 44.14 7.95
N ARG A 46 0.52 44.94 8.80
CA ARG A 46 1.03 46.28 8.43
C ARG A 46 2.05 46.22 7.29
N ARG A 47 2.87 45.16 7.24
CA ARG A 47 3.87 44.98 6.19
C ARG A 47 3.26 44.71 4.82
N SER A 48 2.12 44.00 4.78
CA SER A 48 1.43 43.63 3.54
C SER A 48 -0.10 43.62 3.72
N PRO A 49 -0.76 44.78 3.85
CA PRO A 49 -2.18 44.83 4.23
C PRO A 49 -3.12 44.23 3.18
N ALA A 50 -2.75 44.31 1.89
CA ALA A 50 -3.53 43.75 0.79
C ALA A 50 -3.63 42.22 0.80
N ASP A 51 -2.76 41.53 1.54
CA ASP A 51 -2.75 40.07 1.61
C ASP A 51 -3.78 39.51 2.59
N TYR A 52 -4.47 40.38 3.34
CA TYR A 52 -5.35 39.97 4.43
C TYR A 52 -6.76 40.55 4.29
N VAL A 53 -7.72 39.77 4.75
CA VAL A 53 -9.10 40.20 4.99
C VAL A 53 -9.42 39.96 6.46
N ALA A 54 -9.95 40.98 7.12
CA ALA A 54 -10.49 40.87 8.45
C ALA A 54 -12.01 40.73 8.39
N GLN A 55 -12.56 39.76 9.10
CA GLN A 55 -14.00 39.52 9.20
C GLN A 55 -14.39 39.47 10.67
N GLU A 56 -15.60 39.94 10.98
CA GLU A 56 -16.15 39.76 12.31
C GLU A 56 -16.31 38.27 12.63
N GLN A 57 -15.93 37.87 13.84
CA GLN A 57 -16.13 36.50 14.28
C GLN A 57 -17.61 36.27 14.63
N VAL A 58 -18.34 35.58 13.75
CA VAL A 58 -19.73 35.18 13.98
C VAL A 58 -19.79 33.89 14.80
N ALA A 59 -20.76 33.79 15.71
CA ALA A 59 -21.06 32.54 16.41
C ALA A 59 -21.71 31.55 15.43
N LEU A 60 -21.04 30.42 15.19
CA LEU A 60 -21.56 29.37 14.31
C LEU A 60 -22.68 28.59 14.99
N SER A 61 -23.81 28.41 14.31
CA SER A 61 -24.88 27.52 14.74
C SER A 61 -24.38 26.09 14.90
N THR A 62 -25.02 25.34 15.80
CA THR A 62 -24.69 23.94 16.07
C THR A 62 -25.73 22.98 15.51
N VAL A 63 -25.28 21.77 15.20
CA VAL A 63 -26.11 20.65 14.76
C VAL A 63 -25.69 19.39 15.53
N PRO A 64 -26.62 18.49 15.88
CA PRO A 64 -26.26 17.23 16.49
C PRO A 64 -25.57 16.28 15.49
N VAL A 65 -24.55 15.58 15.96
CA VAL A 65 -23.78 14.55 15.26
C VAL A 65 -23.70 13.32 16.17
N LEU A 66 -24.02 12.15 15.62
CA LEU A 66 -23.90 10.87 16.33
C LEU A 66 -22.47 10.34 16.16
N GLU A 67 -21.74 10.19 17.25
CA GLU A 67 -20.36 9.69 17.28
C GLU A 67 -20.24 8.66 18.40
N GLU A 68 -19.75 7.46 18.09
CA GLU A 68 -19.60 6.33 19.05
C GLU A 68 -20.87 5.95 19.85
N GLY A 69 -22.06 6.30 19.33
CA GLY A 69 -23.34 6.02 19.97
C GLY A 69 -23.90 7.17 20.82
N GLU A 70 -23.14 8.25 20.97
CA GLU A 70 -23.52 9.46 21.72
C GLU A 70 -23.81 10.63 20.77
N MET A 71 -24.76 11.49 21.16
CA MET A 71 -25.16 12.66 20.36
C MET A 71 -24.42 13.90 20.85
N GLU A 72 -23.53 14.43 20.02
CA GLU A 72 -22.75 15.62 20.36
C GLU A 72 -23.07 16.81 19.44
N ALA A 73 -23.03 18.01 19.99
CA ALA A 73 -23.17 19.23 19.20
C ALA A 73 -21.86 19.51 18.43
N ARG A 74 -21.98 19.95 17.18
CA ARG A 74 -20.87 20.42 16.33
C ARG A 74 -21.27 21.68 15.60
N HIS A 75 -20.31 22.56 15.29
CA HIS A 75 -20.60 23.73 14.46
C HIS A 75 -20.86 23.31 13.01
N LEU A 76 -21.75 24.03 12.32
CA LEU A 76 -22.08 23.76 10.92
C LEU A 76 -21.77 24.95 10.01
N VAL A 77 -21.44 24.65 8.75
CA VAL A 77 -21.34 25.63 7.67
C VAL A 77 -22.14 25.10 6.49
N LEU A 78 -23.11 25.89 6.04
CA LEU A 78 -23.94 25.58 4.88
C LEU A 78 -23.41 26.32 3.65
N ARG A 79 -23.19 25.60 2.56
CA ARG A 79 -22.94 26.18 1.24
C ARG A 79 -24.12 25.89 0.32
N VAL A 80 -24.76 26.95 -0.15
CA VAL A 80 -25.80 26.89 -1.16
C VAL A 80 -25.23 27.23 -2.54
N TYR A 81 -25.90 26.76 -3.60
CA TYR A 81 -25.47 26.97 -4.98
C TYR A 81 -26.57 27.69 -5.76
N LEU A 82 -26.18 28.76 -6.44
CA LEU A 82 -27.02 29.47 -7.40
C LEU A 82 -26.57 29.09 -8.80
N SER A 83 -27.53 28.73 -9.66
CA SER A 83 -27.29 28.44 -11.07
C SER A 83 -27.80 29.60 -11.92
N ALA A 84 -27.02 30.01 -12.91
CA ALA A 84 -27.51 30.95 -13.93
C ALA A 84 -28.44 30.20 -14.88
N GLY A 85 -29.73 30.56 -14.86
CA GLY A 85 -30.74 30.06 -15.77
C GLY A 85 -30.75 30.79 -17.11
N THR A 86 -31.57 30.28 -18.04
CA THR A 86 -31.81 30.92 -19.33
C THR A 86 -32.44 32.31 -19.15
N GLY A 87 -31.89 33.32 -19.83
CA GLY A 87 -32.38 34.71 -19.75
C GLY A 87 -31.75 35.57 -18.65
N GLY A 88 -30.66 35.11 -18.01
CA GLY A 88 -29.92 35.90 -17.02
C GLY A 88 -30.51 35.87 -15.61
N ALA A 89 -31.56 35.10 -15.37
CA ALA A 89 -32.11 34.86 -14.03
C ALA A 89 -31.22 33.87 -13.26
N TYR A 90 -30.98 34.10 -11.97
CA TYR A 90 -30.32 33.15 -11.10
C TYR A 90 -31.35 32.32 -10.33
N VAL A 91 -31.18 31.00 -10.32
CA VAL A 91 -32.04 30.05 -9.62
C VAL A 91 -31.26 29.43 -8.47
N LEU A 92 -31.77 29.54 -7.25
CA LEU A 92 -31.23 28.85 -6.08
C LEU A 92 -31.56 27.35 -6.18
N MET A 93 -30.56 26.49 -6.10
CA MET A 93 -30.81 25.05 -6.07
C MET A 93 -31.37 24.62 -4.71
N PRO A 94 -32.47 23.84 -4.66
CA PRO A 94 -33.04 23.36 -3.40
C PRO A 94 -32.10 22.32 -2.77
N GLY A 95 -31.24 22.79 -1.87
CA GLY A 95 -30.27 21.96 -1.17
C GLY A 95 -29.01 22.74 -0.81
N GLY A 96 -27.98 22.00 -0.42
CA GLY A 96 -26.68 22.58 -0.13
C GLY A 96 -25.70 21.56 0.42
N LEU A 97 -24.42 21.93 0.40
CA LEU A 97 -23.38 21.18 1.06
C LEU A 97 -23.27 21.65 2.51
N THR A 98 -23.75 20.85 3.45
CA THR A 98 -23.54 21.09 4.89
C THR A 98 -22.27 20.39 5.34
N ARG A 99 -21.36 21.15 5.94
CA ARG A 99 -20.15 20.64 6.60
C ARG A 99 -20.24 20.87 8.10
N VAL A 100 -19.74 19.91 8.86
CA VAL A 100 -19.65 19.99 10.33
C VAL A 100 -18.19 19.99 10.77
N THR A 101 -17.90 20.66 11.88
CA THR A 101 -16.57 20.68 12.47
C THR A 101 -16.27 19.36 13.20
N ALA A 102 -14.98 19.06 13.39
CA ALA A 102 -14.57 17.85 14.13
C ALA A 102 -14.95 17.91 15.63
N SER A 103 -14.98 19.11 16.21
CA SER A 103 -15.37 19.36 17.60
C SER A 103 -15.98 20.77 17.75
N LEU A 104 -16.59 21.07 18.91
CA LEU A 104 -17.03 22.43 19.26
C LEU A 104 -15.86 23.39 19.41
N ASP A 105 -14.69 22.88 19.80
CA ASP A 105 -13.48 23.70 19.88
C ASP A 105 -12.91 24.05 18.50
N SER A 106 -13.36 23.42 17.42
CA SER A 106 -12.94 23.78 16.07
C SER A 106 -13.95 24.73 15.42
N LEU A 107 -13.47 25.86 14.91
CA LEU A 107 -14.26 26.84 14.15
C LEU A 107 -14.04 26.72 12.63
N VAL A 108 -13.28 25.71 12.19
CA VAL A 108 -12.94 25.49 10.78
C VAL A 108 -13.58 24.20 10.30
N ALA A 109 -14.62 24.31 9.48
CA ALA A 109 -15.29 23.18 8.85
C ALA A 109 -14.49 22.67 7.63
N SER A 110 -13.40 21.93 7.90
CA SER A 110 -12.56 21.30 6.88
C SER A 110 -12.58 19.78 7.00
N MET A 111 -12.91 19.11 5.89
CA MET A 111 -12.86 17.64 5.77
C MET A 111 -11.44 17.10 6.00
N GLN A 112 -10.41 17.88 5.67
CA GLN A 112 -9.01 17.47 5.87
C GLN A 112 -8.58 17.47 7.35
N HIS A 113 -9.39 18.07 8.23
CA HIS A 113 -9.09 18.18 9.67
C HIS A 113 -10.17 17.48 10.50
N GLY A 114 -10.73 16.37 9.98
CA GLY A 114 -11.72 15.56 10.69
C GLY A 114 -13.14 16.11 10.69
N GLY A 115 -13.43 17.17 9.93
CA GLY A 115 -14.81 17.64 9.73
C GLY A 115 -15.62 16.67 8.89
N GLY A 116 -16.92 16.56 9.18
CA GLY A 116 -17.86 15.71 8.45
C GLY A 116 -18.76 16.50 7.47
N SER A 117 -19.65 15.78 6.78
CA SER A 117 -20.74 16.36 6.00
C SER A 117 -22.08 15.79 6.45
N LYS A 118 -23.14 16.60 6.34
CA LYS A 118 -24.52 16.15 6.56
C LYS A 118 -25.36 16.49 5.34
N ASP A 119 -26.43 15.71 5.14
CA ASP A 119 -27.45 16.06 4.17
C ASP A 119 -28.17 17.34 4.59
N THR A 120 -28.48 18.18 3.61
CA THR A 120 -29.26 19.41 3.80
C THR A 120 -30.65 19.18 3.24
N TRP A 121 -31.65 19.12 4.10
CA TRP A 121 -33.03 18.96 3.67
C TRP A 121 -33.69 20.33 3.55
N VAL A 122 -34.17 20.64 2.34
CA VAL A 122 -35.04 21.79 2.09
C VAL A 122 -36.47 21.27 2.04
N LEU A 123 -37.28 21.69 3.01
CA LEU A 123 -38.68 21.29 3.09
C LEU A 123 -39.46 22.01 1.98
N GLY A 124 -40.33 21.28 1.27
CA GLY A 124 -41.23 21.83 0.26
C GLY A 124 -42.68 21.72 0.70
N ASP A 125 -43.52 22.66 0.27
CA ASP A 125 -44.95 22.73 0.64
C ASP A 125 -45.87 21.84 -0.24
N GLY A 126 -45.29 20.98 -1.09
CA GLY A 126 -46.03 20.16 -2.04
C GLY A 126 -45.20 19.00 -2.61
N PRO A 127 -45.79 18.20 -3.51
CA PRO A 127 -45.09 17.07 -4.13
C PRO A 127 -43.85 17.55 -4.89
N VAL A 128 -42.69 17.02 -4.52
CA VAL A 128 -41.40 17.35 -5.13
C VAL A 128 -41.36 16.80 -6.56
N SER A 129 -40.99 17.65 -7.53
CA SER A 129 -40.79 17.24 -8.92
C SER A 129 -39.73 16.13 -8.99
N GLN A 130 -40.13 14.91 -9.35
CA GLN A 130 -39.23 13.78 -9.54
C GLN A 130 -38.57 13.85 -10.92
N THR A 131 -37.85 14.93 -11.19
CA THR A 131 -37.01 15.01 -12.39
C THR A 131 -35.83 14.09 -12.18
N THR A 132 -35.89 12.88 -12.74
CA THR A 132 -34.76 11.94 -12.72
C THR A 132 -33.85 12.22 -13.90
N LEU A 133 -32.54 12.31 -13.65
CA LEU A 133 -31.51 12.27 -14.70
C LEU A 133 -31.22 10.83 -15.15
N MET A 134 -31.84 9.83 -14.52
CA MET A 134 -31.70 8.45 -14.96
C MET A 134 -32.40 8.27 -16.31
N PRO A 135 -31.76 7.63 -17.29
CA PRO A 135 -32.40 7.28 -18.55
C PRO A 135 -33.68 6.46 -18.28
N PRO A 136 -34.75 6.65 -19.07
CA PRO A 136 -35.92 5.79 -18.98
C PRO A 136 -35.50 4.33 -19.20
N ALA A 137 -36.05 3.41 -18.41
CA ALA A 137 -35.68 1.99 -18.37
C ALA A 137 -35.82 1.23 -19.71
N ALA A 138 -36.35 1.87 -20.75
CA ALA A 138 -36.67 1.27 -22.04
C ALA A 138 -35.58 1.45 -23.12
N VAL A 139 -34.42 2.05 -22.81
CA VAL A 139 -33.32 2.08 -23.79
C VAL A 139 -32.68 0.69 -23.85
N PRO A 140 -32.74 -0.03 -24.99
CA PRO A 140 -32.04 -1.30 -25.13
C PRO A 140 -30.53 -1.04 -24.96
N LEU A 141 -29.99 -1.46 -23.82
CA LEU A 141 -28.56 -1.37 -23.55
C LEU A 141 -27.85 -2.36 -24.47
N GLN A 142 -26.84 -1.90 -25.21
CA GLN A 142 -25.96 -2.82 -25.93
C GLN A 142 -25.21 -3.67 -24.92
N VAL A 143 -25.21 -4.98 -25.13
CA VAL A 143 -24.45 -5.92 -24.29
C VAL A 143 -22.97 -5.63 -24.46
N SER A 144 -22.40 -4.90 -23.50
CA SER A 144 -20.96 -4.69 -23.40
C SER A 144 -20.36 -5.67 -22.39
N ARG A 145 -19.31 -6.35 -22.81
CA ARG A 145 -18.43 -7.14 -21.93
C ARG A 145 -17.15 -6.38 -21.58
N ALA A 146 -17.03 -5.14 -22.04
CA ALA A 146 -15.91 -4.30 -21.67
C ALA A 146 -16.00 -4.01 -20.18
N THR A 147 -15.00 -4.46 -19.43
CA THR A 147 -14.77 -3.94 -18.08
C THR A 147 -14.50 -2.44 -18.21
N PHE A 148 -15.22 -1.65 -17.42
CA PHE A 148 -15.17 -0.18 -17.37
C PHE A 148 -13.78 0.39 -17.68
N GLU A 149 -13.73 1.54 -18.38
CA GLU A 149 -12.50 2.32 -18.53
C GLU A 149 -11.85 2.51 -17.15
N LEU A 150 -10.70 1.86 -16.94
CA LEU A 150 -10.01 1.84 -15.67
C LEU A 150 -9.21 3.14 -15.54
N PRO A 151 -9.54 4.04 -14.57
CA PRO A 151 -8.74 5.23 -14.38
C PRO A 151 -7.32 4.84 -13.96
N SER A 152 -6.30 5.50 -14.51
CA SER A 152 -4.89 5.20 -14.20
C SER A 152 -4.60 5.14 -12.70
N ARG A 153 -5.14 6.07 -11.90
CA ARG A 153 -4.97 6.05 -10.44
C ARG A 153 -5.53 4.78 -9.79
N VAL A 154 -6.61 4.23 -10.33
CA VAL A 154 -7.19 2.96 -9.83
C VAL A 154 -6.29 1.80 -10.25
N ALA A 155 -5.77 1.82 -11.47
CA ALA A 155 -4.80 0.83 -11.96
C ALA A 155 -3.50 0.83 -11.12
N ASP A 156 -2.93 2.01 -10.87
CA ASP A 156 -1.73 2.22 -10.04
C ASP A 156 -1.97 1.72 -8.61
N ASN A 157 -3.10 2.08 -8.01
CA ASN A 157 -3.47 1.58 -6.68
C ASN A 157 -3.63 0.04 -6.67
N LEU A 158 -4.24 -0.57 -7.70
CA LEU A 158 -4.40 -2.03 -7.77
C LEU A 158 -3.03 -2.72 -7.91
N PHE A 159 -2.16 -2.20 -8.76
CA PHE A 159 -0.79 -2.67 -8.91
C PHE A 159 -0.03 -2.62 -7.58
N TRP A 160 -0.03 -1.47 -6.89
CA TRP A 160 0.65 -1.34 -5.60
C TRP A 160 0.01 -2.17 -4.49
N LEU A 161 -1.32 -2.32 -4.47
CA LEU A 161 -1.98 -3.21 -3.53
C LEU A 161 -1.47 -4.64 -3.66
N GLY A 162 -1.35 -5.15 -4.89
CA GLY A 162 -0.80 -6.48 -5.15
C GLY A 162 0.60 -6.64 -4.59
N ARG A 163 1.46 -5.64 -4.84
CA ARG A 163 2.83 -5.62 -4.29
C ARG A 163 2.85 -5.59 -2.76
N TYR A 164 2.06 -4.73 -2.13
CA TYR A 164 2.04 -4.65 -0.66
C TYR A 164 1.53 -5.93 -0.01
N VAL A 165 0.54 -6.60 -0.61
CA VAL A 165 0.05 -7.91 -0.15
C VAL A 165 1.18 -8.94 -0.17
N GLU A 166 1.96 -9.02 -1.25
CA GLU A 166 3.09 -9.96 -1.34
C GLU A 166 4.26 -9.59 -0.41
N ARG A 167 4.55 -8.30 -0.25
CA ARG A 167 5.52 -7.82 0.77
C ARG A 167 5.20 -8.31 2.16
N VAL A 168 3.95 -8.14 2.53
CA VAL A 168 3.46 -8.55 3.85
C VAL A 168 3.46 -10.08 3.96
N GLU A 169 2.96 -10.81 2.95
CA GLU A 169 2.93 -12.28 2.99
C GLU A 169 4.34 -12.86 3.13
N PHE A 170 5.29 -12.37 2.33
CA PHE A 170 6.67 -12.86 2.36
C PHE A 170 7.35 -12.55 3.70
N ALA A 171 7.23 -11.32 4.20
CA ALA A 171 7.78 -10.94 5.50
C ALA A 171 7.21 -11.79 6.63
N VAL A 172 5.90 -12.07 6.61
CA VAL A 172 5.25 -12.98 7.58
C VAL A 172 5.86 -14.39 7.51
N ARG A 173 6.05 -14.95 6.30
CA ARG A 173 6.62 -16.30 6.11
C ARG A 173 8.07 -16.41 6.57
N VAL A 174 8.92 -15.44 6.22
CA VAL A 174 10.32 -15.39 6.68
C VAL A 174 10.39 -15.28 8.20
N THR A 175 9.57 -14.39 8.78
CA THR A 175 9.51 -14.19 10.22
C THR A 175 9.02 -15.44 10.95
N ARG A 176 8.02 -16.14 10.40
CA ARG A 176 7.52 -17.39 10.96
C ARG A 176 8.59 -18.48 10.96
N SER A 177 9.28 -18.68 9.84
CA SER A 177 10.37 -19.67 9.75
C SER A 177 11.50 -19.36 10.74
N LEU A 178 11.87 -18.08 10.86
CA LEU A 178 12.88 -17.63 11.81
C LEU A 178 12.48 -17.90 13.27
N LEU A 179 11.29 -17.44 13.68
CA LEU A 179 10.81 -17.65 15.05
C LEU A 179 10.62 -19.14 15.38
N SER A 180 10.18 -19.95 14.43
CA SER A 180 10.06 -21.40 14.64
C SER A 180 11.40 -22.04 14.96
N ARG A 181 12.48 -21.63 14.29
CA ARG A 181 13.84 -22.17 14.46
C ARG A 181 14.51 -21.70 15.74
N ILE A 182 14.29 -20.45 16.14
CA ILE A 182 14.78 -19.92 17.43
C ILE A 182 14.21 -20.75 18.61
N ASN A 183 13.00 -21.29 18.48
CA ASN A 183 12.34 -22.08 19.52
C ASN A 183 12.68 -23.59 19.48
N GLN A 184 13.49 -24.05 18.52
CA GLN A 184 13.93 -25.45 18.41
C GLN A 184 15.29 -25.66 19.09
N GLU A 185 15.66 -26.92 19.33
CA GLU A 185 17.00 -27.24 19.84
C GLU A 185 18.09 -26.70 18.90
N SER A 186 19.10 -26.05 19.48
CA SER A 186 20.16 -25.40 18.72
C SER A 186 21.12 -26.43 18.14
N ASP A 187 20.97 -26.71 16.84
CA ASP A 187 21.94 -27.46 16.04
C ASP A 187 22.52 -26.59 14.91
N SER A 188 23.51 -27.14 14.19
CA SER A 188 24.19 -26.42 13.10
C SER A 188 23.22 -26.02 11.97
N ALA A 189 22.25 -26.87 11.65
CA ALA A 189 21.25 -26.60 10.61
C ALA A 189 20.28 -25.48 11.03
N SER A 190 19.82 -25.47 12.28
CA SER A 190 18.99 -24.41 12.85
C SER A 190 19.73 -23.06 12.79
N HIS A 191 21.00 -23.01 13.19
CA HIS A 191 21.81 -21.80 13.07
C HIS A 191 21.99 -21.32 11.62
N ALA A 192 22.21 -22.23 10.67
CA ALA A 192 22.29 -21.88 9.25
C ALA A 192 20.98 -21.29 8.72
N GLY A 193 19.83 -21.86 9.12
CA GLY A 193 18.50 -21.37 8.77
C GLY A 193 18.17 -20.01 9.39
N ILE A 194 18.52 -19.80 10.66
CA ILE A 194 18.39 -18.53 11.38
C ILE A 194 19.19 -17.44 10.67
N ASN A 195 20.49 -17.66 10.44
CA ASN A 195 21.35 -16.69 9.78
C ASN A 195 20.84 -16.36 8.37
N THR A 196 20.34 -17.35 7.63
CA THR A 196 19.77 -17.13 6.28
C THR A 196 18.52 -16.26 6.34
N SER A 197 17.59 -16.54 7.25
CA SER A 197 16.37 -15.74 7.43
C SER A 197 16.69 -14.30 7.86
N VAL A 198 17.70 -14.12 8.72
CA VAL A 198 18.18 -12.79 9.13
C VAL A 198 18.78 -12.04 7.95
N ARG A 199 19.62 -12.68 7.11
CA ARG A 199 20.15 -12.05 5.87
C ARG A 199 19.02 -11.61 4.94
N ILE A 200 18.00 -12.46 4.74
CA ILE A 200 16.83 -12.15 3.92
C ILE A 200 16.08 -10.92 4.46
N LEU A 201 15.74 -10.91 5.75
CA LEU A 201 15.04 -9.77 6.37
C LEU A 201 15.88 -8.49 6.32
N THR A 202 17.20 -8.60 6.47
CA THR A 202 18.12 -7.45 6.40
C THR A 202 18.19 -6.90 4.98
N ALA A 203 18.32 -7.77 3.97
CA ALA A 203 18.35 -7.37 2.57
C ALA A 203 17.05 -6.71 2.09
N LEU A 204 15.91 -7.11 2.68
CA LEU A 204 14.61 -6.47 2.45
C LEU A 204 14.42 -5.16 3.25
N GLY A 205 15.39 -4.79 4.10
CA GLY A 205 15.34 -3.59 4.93
C GLY A 205 14.42 -3.70 6.14
N HIS A 206 14.04 -4.92 6.54
CA HIS A 206 13.18 -5.16 7.70
C HIS A 206 13.97 -5.18 9.02
N LEU A 207 15.23 -5.62 8.99
CA LEU A 207 16.14 -5.61 10.14
C LEU A 207 17.32 -4.67 9.87
N LEU A 208 17.81 -4.01 10.93
CA LEU A 208 19.04 -3.24 10.86
C LEU A 208 20.27 -4.18 10.79
N PRO A 209 21.31 -3.84 10.00
CA PRO A 209 22.54 -4.65 9.92
C PRO A 209 23.20 -4.92 11.27
N GLU A 210 23.08 -3.98 12.21
CA GLU A 210 23.62 -4.08 13.58
C GLU A 210 22.91 -5.17 14.40
N ALA A 211 21.60 -5.35 14.21
CA ALA A 211 20.84 -6.45 14.82
C ALA A 211 21.23 -7.80 14.20
N ALA A 212 21.61 -7.83 12.92
CA ALA A 212 22.09 -9.04 12.24
C ALA A 212 23.51 -9.44 12.69
N ALA A 213 24.37 -8.47 13.05
CA ALA A 213 25.76 -8.67 13.42
C ALA A 213 25.98 -9.24 14.84
N GLY A 214 24.97 -9.18 15.72
CA GLY A 214 24.92 -9.90 17.00
C GLY A 214 26.22 -9.92 17.81
N ASN A 215 26.60 -8.80 18.42
CA ASN A 215 27.75 -8.69 19.33
C ASN A 215 27.52 -9.36 20.73
N GLY A 216 26.59 -10.31 20.83
CA GLY A 216 26.20 -10.97 22.07
C GLY A 216 27.25 -11.97 22.56
N ARG A 217 27.51 -11.99 23.88
CA ARG A 217 28.39 -12.98 24.54
C ARG A 217 27.62 -14.30 24.74
N GLY A 218 27.35 -15.04 23.66
CA GLY A 218 26.70 -16.37 23.70
C GLY A 218 25.52 -16.52 22.74
N SER A 219 25.18 -17.75 22.34
CA SER A 219 24.08 -18.04 21.40
C SER A 219 22.71 -17.68 21.96
N SER A 220 22.46 -17.96 23.24
CA SER A 220 21.16 -17.71 23.90
C SER A 220 20.81 -16.23 24.03
N ASP A 221 21.80 -15.37 24.29
CA ASP A 221 21.58 -13.92 24.40
C ASP A 221 21.30 -13.29 23.03
N ARG A 222 21.92 -13.82 21.97
CA ARG A 222 21.70 -13.38 20.59
C ARG A 222 20.27 -13.72 20.14
N ASP A 223 19.78 -14.92 20.44
CA ASP A 223 18.45 -15.37 20.05
C ASP A 223 17.34 -14.56 20.74
N LEU A 224 17.51 -14.22 22.02
CA LEU A 224 16.58 -13.38 22.76
C LEU A 224 16.53 -11.94 22.23
N MET A 225 17.68 -11.36 21.87
CA MET A 225 17.74 -10.04 21.23
C MET A 225 17.05 -10.06 19.87
N LEU A 226 17.29 -11.11 19.08
CA LEU A 226 16.69 -11.28 17.77
C LEU A 226 15.17 -11.44 17.85
N GLU A 227 14.67 -12.23 18.80
CA GLU A 227 13.23 -12.35 19.08
C GLU A 227 12.59 -10.98 19.37
N ARG A 228 13.25 -10.16 20.21
CA ARG A 228 12.77 -8.82 20.56
C ARG A 228 12.72 -7.88 19.35
N GLU A 229 13.74 -7.89 18.51
CA GLU A 229 13.81 -7.07 17.29
C GLU A 229 12.73 -7.50 16.27
N ILE A 230 12.51 -8.80 16.10
CA ILE A 230 11.44 -9.33 15.24
C ILE A 230 10.07 -8.86 15.73
N VAL A 231 9.81 -8.98 17.03
CA VAL A 231 8.54 -8.53 17.62
C VAL A 231 8.38 -7.02 17.45
N ALA A 232 9.46 -6.25 17.60
CA ALA A 232 9.43 -4.80 17.37
C ALA A 232 9.08 -4.48 15.91
N MET A 233 9.69 -5.15 14.93
CA MET A 233 9.44 -4.96 13.50
C MET A 233 7.95 -5.15 13.12
N ILE A 234 7.25 -6.09 13.76
CA ILE A 234 5.82 -6.35 13.50
C ILE A 234 4.96 -5.14 13.85
N HIS A 235 5.34 -4.39 14.89
CA HIS A 235 4.56 -3.27 15.43
C HIS A 235 5.12 -1.89 15.10
N ASP A 236 6.41 -1.77 14.78
CA ASP A 236 7.05 -0.52 14.42
C ASP A 236 6.70 -0.12 12.98
N SER A 237 6.37 1.15 12.83
CA SER A 237 5.89 1.75 11.59
C SER A 237 6.57 3.09 11.28
N SER A 238 7.69 3.34 11.96
CA SER A 238 8.54 4.52 11.78
C SER A 238 9.40 4.41 10.52
N GLU A 239 10.04 3.25 10.29
CA GLU A 239 10.90 3.00 9.14
C GLU A 239 10.14 2.65 7.86
N LYS A 240 10.56 3.22 6.71
CA LYS A 240 9.87 3.09 5.41
C LYS A 240 9.87 1.68 4.82
N THR A 241 10.67 0.77 5.35
CA THR A 241 10.78 -0.63 4.92
C THR A 241 10.26 -1.61 5.97
N SER A 242 9.81 -1.12 7.13
CA SER A 242 9.25 -1.97 8.18
C SER A 242 7.98 -2.70 7.73
N LEU A 243 7.69 -3.84 8.38
CA LEU A 243 6.43 -4.55 8.19
C LEU A 243 5.24 -3.65 8.56
N GLY A 244 5.33 -2.92 9.68
CA GLY A 244 4.28 -1.97 10.09
C GLY A 244 4.04 -0.85 9.06
N TRP A 245 5.08 -0.31 8.42
CA TRP A 245 4.90 0.65 7.32
C TRP A 245 4.22 0.02 6.11
N THR A 246 4.62 -1.18 5.71
CA THR A 246 4.04 -1.90 4.56
C THR A 246 2.57 -2.21 4.81
N LEU A 247 2.22 -2.64 6.02
CA LEU A 247 0.84 -2.84 6.47
C LEU A 247 0.03 -1.54 6.40
N ARG A 248 0.61 -0.40 6.82
CA ARG A 248 -0.04 0.90 6.71
C ARG A 248 -0.32 1.28 5.25
N GLN A 249 0.62 1.02 4.33
CA GLN A 249 0.40 1.27 2.91
C GLN A 249 -0.66 0.35 2.30
N LEU A 250 -0.64 -0.94 2.65
CA LEU A 250 -1.66 -1.90 2.25
C LEU A 250 -3.05 -1.40 2.64
N ARG A 251 -3.24 -0.99 3.91
CA ARG A 251 -4.50 -0.42 4.40
C ARG A 251 -4.93 0.83 3.63
N ARG A 252 -3.99 1.77 3.45
CA ARG A 252 -4.25 3.03 2.76
C ARG A 252 -4.75 2.79 1.34
N VAL A 253 -4.05 1.95 0.59
CA VAL A 253 -4.38 1.67 -0.82
C VAL A 253 -5.64 0.80 -0.92
N ALA A 254 -5.81 -0.19 -0.04
CA ALA A 254 -7.02 -1.00 0.02
C ALA A 254 -8.28 -0.15 0.25
N TYR A 255 -8.21 0.85 1.13
CA TYR A 255 -9.35 1.75 1.41
C TYR A 255 -9.76 2.57 0.17
N LEU A 256 -8.79 3.01 -0.64
CA LEU A 256 -9.05 3.72 -1.91
C LEU A 256 -9.73 2.83 -2.96
N LEU A 257 -9.69 1.51 -2.77
CA LEU A 257 -10.21 0.50 -3.70
C LEU A 257 -11.41 -0.28 -3.12
N ARG A 258 -12.01 0.20 -2.03
CA ARG A 258 -13.12 -0.50 -1.35
C ARG A 258 -14.28 -0.86 -2.28
N ASP A 259 -14.57 0.02 -3.24
CA ASP A 259 -15.63 -0.15 -4.25
C ASP A 259 -15.28 -1.19 -5.34
N ARG A 260 -14.03 -1.68 -5.38
CA ARG A 260 -13.54 -2.66 -6.36
C ARG A 260 -13.49 -4.09 -5.84
N PHE A 261 -13.76 -4.28 -4.55
CA PHE A 261 -13.76 -5.59 -3.91
C PHE A 261 -15.16 -6.01 -3.52
N SER A 262 -15.40 -7.33 -3.51
CA SER A 262 -16.58 -7.90 -2.88
C SER A 262 -16.60 -7.56 -1.39
N VAL A 263 -17.81 -7.54 -0.80
CA VAL A 263 -18.00 -7.28 0.63
C VAL A 263 -17.18 -8.26 1.49
N ASP A 264 -17.06 -9.52 1.06
CA ASP A 264 -16.30 -10.54 1.77
C ASP A 264 -14.78 -10.32 1.68
N ALA A 265 -14.26 -9.99 0.49
CA ALA A 265 -12.85 -9.64 0.32
C ALA A 265 -12.48 -8.42 1.18
N TRP A 266 -13.35 -7.41 1.21
CA TRP A 266 -13.19 -6.25 2.08
C TRP A 266 -13.24 -6.61 3.58
N ARG A 267 -14.13 -7.53 3.99
CA ARG A 267 -14.23 -7.99 5.38
C ARG A 267 -12.94 -8.70 5.83
N ILE A 268 -12.33 -9.49 4.95
CA ILE A 268 -11.06 -10.18 5.24
C ILE A 268 -9.90 -9.19 5.37
N LEU A 269 -9.79 -8.18 4.50
CA LEU A 269 -8.79 -7.12 4.66
C LEU A 269 -8.96 -6.34 5.99
N ASN A 270 -10.20 -6.06 6.42
CA ASN A 270 -10.43 -5.42 7.71
C ASN A 270 -10.10 -6.34 8.90
N ARG A 271 -10.26 -7.66 8.76
CA ARG A 271 -9.82 -8.62 9.78
C ARG A 271 -8.30 -8.60 9.90
N PHE A 272 -7.60 -8.61 8.76
CA PHE A 272 -6.16 -8.51 8.68
C PHE A 272 -5.66 -7.23 9.37
N ASP A 273 -6.27 -6.09 9.06
CA ASP A 273 -5.92 -4.82 9.70
C ASP A 273 -6.04 -4.86 11.23
N ARG A 274 -7.13 -5.43 11.75
CA ARG A 274 -7.33 -5.54 13.21
C ARG A 274 -6.32 -6.45 13.90
N GLN A 275 -5.70 -7.41 13.21
CA GLN A 275 -4.65 -8.27 13.77
C GLN A 275 -3.40 -7.46 14.13
N PHE A 276 -3.01 -6.51 13.26
CA PHE A 276 -1.77 -5.73 13.42
C PHE A 276 -1.96 -4.34 14.03
N SER A 277 -3.19 -3.82 14.07
CA SER A 277 -3.49 -2.50 14.66
C SER A 277 -3.52 -2.48 16.20
N ARG A 278 -3.37 -3.63 16.87
CA ARG A 278 -3.33 -3.68 18.35
C ARG A 278 -1.99 -3.13 18.85
N ALA A 279 -2.05 -2.27 19.88
CA ALA A 279 -0.87 -1.73 20.54
C ALA A 279 0.05 -2.88 21.00
N GLN A 280 1.36 -2.67 20.88
CA GLN A 280 2.37 -3.61 21.35
C GLN A 280 2.06 -3.97 22.81
N PRO A 281 1.87 -5.27 23.14
CA PRO A 281 1.69 -5.67 24.53
C PRO A 281 2.86 -5.16 25.37
N ARG A 282 2.58 -4.61 26.57
CA ARG A 282 3.63 -4.14 27.50
C ARG A 282 4.54 -5.27 27.99
N GLU A 283 4.05 -6.50 27.94
CA GLU A 283 4.85 -7.71 28.14
C GLU A 283 5.47 -8.13 26.81
N ALA A 284 6.74 -8.55 26.83
CA ALA A 284 7.36 -9.19 25.67
C ALA A 284 6.41 -10.27 25.15
N LEU A 285 5.95 -10.15 23.90
CA LEU A 285 5.18 -11.19 23.24
C LEU A 285 5.99 -12.48 23.39
N ARG A 286 5.51 -13.43 24.19
CA ARG A 286 6.10 -14.77 24.21
C ARG A 286 6.06 -15.29 22.77
N SER A 287 7.20 -15.75 22.23
CA SER A 287 7.35 -16.36 20.90
C SER A 287 6.11 -17.08 20.36
N GLY A 288 5.45 -17.92 21.16
CA GLY A 288 4.25 -18.65 20.74
C GLY A 288 3.05 -17.77 20.34
N ARG A 289 2.84 -16.61 20.99
CA ARG A 289 1.78 -15.66 20.57
C ARG A 289 2.13 -14.97 19.26
N ALA A 290 3.41 -14.66 19.04
CA ALA A 290 3.87 -14.08 17.78
C ALA A 290 3.71 -15.07 16.62
N LEU A 291 4.06 -16.35 16.84
CA LEU A 291 3.83 -17.41 15.84
C LEU A 291 2.35 -17.56 15.47
N ASN A 292 1.45 -17.63 16.46
CA ASN A 292 0.01 -17.71 16.19
C ASN A 292 -0.50 -16.51 15.38
N LEU A 293 -0.02 -15.29 15.68
CA LEU A 293 -0.36 -14.09 14.92
C LEU A 293 0.08 -14.20 13.44
N LEU A 294 1.29 -14.72 13.19
CA LEU A 294 1.83 -14.90 11.85
C LEU A 294 1.11 -16.01 11.08
N ASP A 295 0.68 -17.08 11.75
CA ASP A 295 -0.15 -18.13 11.14
C ASP A 295 -1.53 -17.60 10.75
N ASP A 296 -2.20 -16.88 11.66
CA ASP A 296 -3.47 -16.22 11.39
C ASP A 296 -3.37 -15.22 10.22
N ALA A 297 -2.26 -14.47 10.15
CA ALA A 297 -1.96 -13.55 9.07
C ALA A 297 -1.82 -14.30 7.73
N THR A 298 -1.09 -15.41 7.70
CA THR A 298 -0.91 -16.26 6.51
C THR A 298 -2.25 -16.80 6.01
N ALA A 299 -3.09 -17.30 6.91
CA ALA A 299 -4.44 -17.79 6.57
C ALA A 299 -5.33 -16.67 6.03
N THR A 300 -5.26 -15.47 6.62
CA THR A 300 -6.06 -14.31 6.21
C THR A 300 -5.65 -13.78 4.83
N LEU A 301 -4.34 -13.69 4.55
CA LEU A 301 -3.82 -13.29 3.23
C LEU A 301 -4.18 -14.31 2.14
N SER A 302 -4.13 -15.61 2.48
CA SER A 302 -4.55 -16.69 1.57
C SER A 302 -6.04 -16.60 1.27
N ALA A 303 -6.88 -16.36 2.28
CA ALA A 303 -8.32 -16.15 2.10
C ALA A 303 -8.62 -14.90 1.24
N PHE A 304 -7.88 -13.80 1.44
CA PHE A 304 -7.99 -12.62 0.59
C PHE A 304 -7.66 -12.94 -0.87
N GLY A 305 -6.53 -13.63 -1.11
CA GLY A 305 -6.16 -14.08 -2.46
C GLY A 305 -7.23 -14.96 -3.11
N GLY A 306 -7.77 -15.92 -2.36
CA GLY A 306 -8.87 -16.78 -2.84
C GLY A 306 -10.13 -15.99 -3.19
N LEU A 307 -10.52 -15.02 -2.37
CA LEU A 307 -11.71 -14.19 -2.64
C LEU A 307 -11.51 -13.23 -3.81
N VAL A 308 -10.32 -12.66 -3.99
CA VAL A 308 -9.97 -11.89 -5.19
C VAL A 308 -10.10 -12.77 -6.44
N MET A 309 -9.56 -13.98 -6.36
CA MET A 309 -9.68 -14.96 -7.43
C MET A 309 -11.12 -15.40 -7.66
N GLU A 310 -11.98 -15.51 -6.66
CA GLU A 310 -13.37 -15.95 -6.90
C GLU A 310 -14.27 -14.82 -7.42
N SER A 311 -14.12 -13.61 -6.86
CA SER A 311 -15.15 -12.55 -6.96
C SER A 311 -14.81 -11.37 -7.88
N MET A 312 -13.54 -11.15 -8.23
CA MET A 312 -13.15 -10.00 -9.07
C MET A 312 -13.29 -10.33 -10.56
N THR A 313 -13.98 -9.51 -11.35
CA THR A 313 -14.09 -9.73 -12.81
C THR A 313 -12.72 -9.62 -13.50
N ARG A 314 -12.47 -10.47 -14.51
CA ARG A 314 -11.17 -10.60 -15.23
C ARG A 314 -10.95 -9.49 -16.26
N GLY A 315 -10.96 -8.25 -15.77
CA GLY A 315 -10.58 -7.06 -16.53
C GLY A 315 -9.18 -6.57 -16.19
N ASP A 316 -8.85 -5.40 -16.73
CA ASP A 316 -7.52 -4.81 -16.57
C ASP A 316 -7.17 -4.49 -15.12
N GLY A 317 -8.16 -4.13 -14.29
CA GLY A 317 -7.93 -3.89 -12.87
C GLY A 317 -7.44 -5.15 -12.14
N TRP A 318 -8.01 -6.31 -12.48
CA TRP A 318 -7.56 -7.59 -11.94
C TRP A 318 -6.16 -7.94 -12.46
N ARG A 319 -5.89 -7.67 -13.75
CA ARG A 319 -4.55 -7.88 -14.33
C ARG A 319 -3.48 -7.02 -13.65
N PHE A 320 -3.72 -5.73 -13.42
CA PHE A 320 -2.75 -4.88 -12.72
C PHE A 320 -2.49 -5.35 -11.29
N LEU A 321 -3.52 -5.78 -10.58
CA LEU A 321 -3.37 -6.38 -9.25
C LEU A 321 -2.47 -7.63 -9.32
N GLU A 322 -2.77 -8.56 -10.23
CA GLU A 322 -1.99 -9.80 -10.39
C GLU A 322 -0.56 -9.51 -10.86
N ILE A 323 -0.33 -8.60 -11.81
CA ILE A 323 1.00 -8.18 -12.24
C ILE A 323 1.81 -7.66 -11.05
N GLY A 324 1.21 -6.79 -10.22
CA GLY A 324 1.85 -6.31 -8.99
C GLY A 324 2.26 -7.45 -8.06
N ARG A 325 1.37 -8.44 -7.86
CA ARG A 325 1.68 -9.62 -7.05
C ARG A 325 2.81 -10.45 -7.63
N ARG A 326 2.72 -10.85 -8.90
CA ARG A 326 3.72 -11.72 -9.54
C ARG A 326 5.09 -11.07 -9.58
N LEU A 327 5.15 -9.78 -9.90
CA LEU A 327 6.39 -9.03 -9.97
C LEU A 327 7.06 -8.93 -8.59
N GLU A 328 6.30 -8.56 -7.55
CA GLU A 328 6.86 -8.48 -6.20
C GLU A 328 7.31 -9.85 -5.68
N ARG A 329 6.51 -10.90 -5.91
CA ARG A 329 6.89 -12.27 -5.53
C ARG A 329 8.16 -12.72 -6.25
N ALA A 330 8.30 -12.46 -7.55
CA ALA A 330 9.50 -12.79 -8.30
C ALA A 330 10.74 -12.07 -7.71
N LEU A 331 10.62 -10.77 -7.41
CA LEU A 331 11.70 -10.01 -6.77
C LEU A 331 12.11 -10.61 -5.42
N GLN A 332 11.14 -10.98 -4.59
CA GLN A 332 11.40 -11.55 -3.27
C GLN A 332 12.02 -12.95 -3.34
N MET A 333 11.56 -13.79 -4.28
CA MET A 333 12.13 -15.10 -4.52
C MET A 333 13.57 -14.99 -5.01
N VAL A 334 13.85 -14.08 -5.96
CA VAL A 334 15.21 -13.81 -6.42
C VAL A 334 16.10 -13.34 -5.27
N GLU A 335 15.64 -12.38 -4.45
CA GLU A 335 16.41 -11.89 -3.31
C GLU A 335 16.64 -12.98 -2.25
N MET A 336 15.64 -13.82 -2.00
CA MET A 336 15.77 -14.97 -1.10
C MET A 336 16.83 -15.96 -1.57
N LEU A 337 16.84 -16.30 -2.86
CA LEU A 337 17.83 -17.20 -3.44
C LEU A 337 19.22 -16.58 -3.35
N ARG A 338 19.36 -15.26 -3.59
CA ARG A 338 20.65 -14.55 -3.45
C ARG A 338 21.21 -14.68 -2.05
N GLN A 339 20.39 -14.39 -1.04
CA GLN A 339 20.80 -14.46 0.36
C GLN A 339 20.97 -15.90 0.85
N GLY A 340 20.20 -16.85 0.30
CA GLY A 340 20.31 -18.27 0.62
C GLY A 340 21.60 -18.89 0.12
N PHE A 341 22.01 -18.56 -1.10
CA PHE A 341 23.24 -19.08 -1.73
C PHE A 341 24.47 -18.19 -1.53
N SER A 342 24.44 -17.21 -0.63
CA SER A 342 25.58 -16.34 -0.33
C SER A 342 26.54 -16.90 0.73
N ALA A 343 26.18 -17.97 1.44
CA ALA A 343 26.98 -18.51 2.55
C ALA A 343 28.18 -19.31 2.03
N LYS A 344 29.37 -19.11 2.62
CA LYS A 344 30.55 -19.92 2.35
C LYS A 344 30.46 -21.26 3.08
N THR A 345 30.47 -22.34 2.29
CA THR A 345 30.75 -23.75 2.61
C THR A 345 30.78 -24.12 4.09
N GLY A 346 29.62 -24.59 4.57
CA GLY A 346 29.36 -25.31 5.82
C GLY A 346 28.18 -26.27 5.62
N ASP A 347 27.48 -26.66 6.68
CA ASP A 347 26.20 -27.37 6.55
C ASP A 347 25.11 -26.41 6.02
N GLU A 348 24.92 -26.40 4.70
CA GLU A 348 23.92 -25.57 4.02
C GLU A 348 22.50 -26.12 4.15
N SER A 349 22.32 -27.35 4.67
CA SER A 349 21.02 -28.04 4.75
C SER A 349 19.98 -27.18 5.47
N GLY A 350 20.40 -26.51 6.55
CA GLY A 350 19.55 -25.59 7.29
C GLY A 350 19.08 -24.36 6.51
N ALA A 351 19.97 -23.79 5.67
CA ALA A 351 19.64 -22.67 4.80
C ALA A 351 18.67 -23.11 3.69
N LEU A 352 18.92 -24.28 3.08
CA LEU A 352 18.04 -24.88 2.07
C LEU A 352 16.65 -25.17 2.63
N LEU A 353 16.56 -25.77 3.81
CA LEU A 353 15.30 -26.04 4.49
C LEU A 353 14.53 -24.76 4.82
N ALA A 354 15.21 -23.70 5.25
CA ALA A 354 14.57 -22.41 5.49
C ALA A 354 14.00 -21.81 4.19
N MET A 355 14.76 -21.84 3.08
CA MET A 355 14.25 -21.37 1.78
C MET A 355 13.03 -22.16 1.30
N LEU A 356 13.07 -23.50 1.41
CA LEU A 356 11.95 -24.36 1.04
C LEU A 356 10.71 -24.10 1.90
N GLU A 357 10.88 -23.84 3.19
CA GLU A 357 9.79 -23.50 4.10
C GLU A 357 9.18 -22.13 3.80
N ILE A 358 10.02 -21.11 3.58
CA ILE A 358 9.57 -19.76 3.21
C ILE A 358 8.83 -19.78 1.87
N ALA A 359 9.32 -20.57 0.91
CA ALA A 359 8.70 -20.77 -0.40
C ALA A 359 7.51 -21.72 -0.39
N ASP A 360 7.09 -22.27 0.76
CA ASP A 360 6.00 -23.25 0.87
C ASP A 360 6.19 -24.48 -0.06
N SER A 361 7.45 -24.86 -0.30
CA SER A 361 7.85 -25.88 -1.28
C SER A 361 8.47 -27.12 -0.61
N SER A 362 8.49 -27.19 0.72
CA SER A 362 9.05 -28.32 1.46
C SER A 362 8.38 -29.67 1.14
N LEU A 363 7.05 -29.69 0.98
CA LEU A 363 6.33 -30.92 0.64
C LEU A 363 6.64 -31.37 -0.79
N THR A 364 6.61 -30.42 -1.74
CA THR A 364 6.95 -30.67 -3.15
C THR A 364 8.38 -31.21 -3.27
N TYR A 365 9.34 -30.56 -2.61
CA TYR A 365 10.74 -31.01 -2.60
C TYR A 365 10.88 -32.44 -2.07
N ARG A 366 10.31 -32.72 -0.90
CA ARG A 366 10.35 -34.06 -0.29
C ARG A 366 9.71 -35.13 -1.15
N SER A 367 8.65 -34.78 -1.89
CA SER A 367 7.97 -35.71 -2.79
C SER A 367 8.81 -36.07 -4.03
N ARG A 368 9.64 -35.14 -4.52
CA ARG A 368 10.46 -35.33 -5.74
C ARG A 368 11.86 -35.86 -5.45
N TYR A 369 12.51 -35.32 -4.43
CA TYR A 369 13.95 -35.48 -4.18
C TYR A 369 14.28 -36.21 -2.86
N LEU A 370 13.26 -36.75 -2.18
CA LEU A 370 13.39 -37.49 -0.92
C LEU A 370 14.04 -36.65 0.20
N THR A 371 14.93 -37.24 1.01
CA THR A 371 15.37 -36.68 2.30
C THR A 371 16.62 -35.80 2.21
N SER A 372 17.44 -35.92 1.15
CA SER A 372 18.69 -35.16 1.03
C SER A 372 18.43 -33.81 0.36
N THR A 373 18.75 -32.72 1.06
CA THR A 373 18.64 -31.37 0.51
C THR A 373 19.91 -31.00 -0.24
N GLN A 374 19.80 -30.87 -1.56
CA GLN A 374 20.89 -30.47 -2.46
C GLN A 374 20.63 -29.05 -3.03
N PRO A 375 21.65 -28.17 -3.04
CA PRO A 375 21.50 -26.79 -3.48
C PRO A 375 20.98 -26.58 -4.92
N ASP A 376 21.46 -27.37 -5.87
CA ASP A 376 21.05 -27.37 -7.27
C ASP A 376 19.58 -27.78 -7.44
N LEU A 377 19.12 -28.82 -6.74
CA LEU A 377 17.72 -29.24 -6.75
C LEU A 377 16.79 -28.20 -6.11
N VAL A 378 17.26 -27.46 -5.10
CA VAL A 378 16.50 -26.34 -4.50
C VAL A 378 16.46 -25.15 -5.46
N LEU A 379 17.57 -24.84 -6.13
CA LEU A 379 17.61 -23.80 -7.15
C LEU A 379 16.66 -24.15 -8.31
N ASP A 380 16.72 -25.37 -8.83
CA ASP A 380 15.81 -25.87 -9.87
C ASP A 380 14.34 -25.67 -9.49
N LEU A 381 13.94 -26.16 -8.30
CA LEU A 381 12.56 -26.07 -7.84
C LEU A 381 12.05 -24.63 -7.63
N LEU A 382 12.93 -23.70 -7.22
CA LEU A 382 12.55 -22.33 -6.83
C LEU A 382 12.83 -21.29 -7.90
N LEU A 383 13.72 -21.56 -8.85
CA LEU A 383 14.05 -20.67 -9.97
C LEU A 383 13.42 -21.16 -11.27
N LEU A 384 13.59 -22.44 -11.62
CA LEU A 384 13.35 -22.98 -12.96
C LEU A 384 11.99 -23.67 -13.13
N ASP A 385 11.44 -24.30 -12.08
CA ASP A 385 10.22 -25.12 -12.19
C ASP A 385 8.96 -24.29 -12.53
N GLU A 386 8.55 -24.32 -13.80
CA GLU A 386 7.35 -23.66 -14.30
C GLU A 386 6.03 -24.17 -13.68
N ALA A 387 6.00 -25.36 -13.07
CA ALA A 387 4.80 -25.90 -12.43
C ALA A 387 4.66 -25.45 -10.97
N ASN A 388 5.73 -24.95 -10.35
CA ASN A 388 5.71 -24.49 -8.96
C ASN A 388 5.17 -23.04 -8.86
N PRO A 389 4.01 -22.77 -8.23
CA PRO A 389 3.43 -21.42 -8.13
C PRO A 389 4.29 -20.39 -7.37
N ARG A 390 5.40 -20.84 -6.78
CA ARG A 390 6.36 -20.04 -6.02
C ARG A 390 7.65 -19.81 -6.78
N SER A 391 7.92 -20.55 -7.86
CA SER A 391 9.15 -20.35 -8.63
C SER A 391 9.16 -19.02 -9.36
N VAL A 392 10.36 -18.56 -9.69
CA VAL A 392 10.56 -17.37 -10.52
C VAL A 392 10.04 -17.62 -11.94
N ALA A 393 10.32 -18.78 -12.53
CA ALA A 393 9.80 -19.19 -13.85
C ALA A 393 8.27 -19.07 -13.94
N PHE A 394 7.54 -19.64 -12.97
CA PHE A 394 6.07 -19.52 -12.92
C PHE A 394 5.62 -18.06 -12.85
N GLN A 395 6.28 -17.23 -12.02
CA GLN A 395 5.89 -15.82 -11.91
C GLN A 395 6.10 -15.08 -13.24
N LEU A 396 7.22 -15.32 -13.91
CA LEU A 396 7.56 -14.70 -15.19
C LEU A 396 6.59 -15.14 -16.30
N GLU A 397 6.22 -16.41 -16.33
CA GLU A 397 5.26 -16.92 -17.31
C GLU A 397 3.86 -16.30 -17.10
N ARG A 398 3.39 -16.22 -15.85
CA ARG A 398 2.14 -15.50 -15.55
C ARG A 398 2.23 -14.00 -15.87
N LEU A 399 3.37 -13.35 -15.58
CA LEU A 399 3.59 -11.96 -15.96
C LEU A 399 3.51 -11.77 -17.48
N ARG A 400 4.08 -12.69 -18.25
CA ARG A 400 4.05 -12.65 -19.73
C ARG A 400 2.62 -12.64 -20.23
N GLU A 401 1.80 -13.59 -19.75
CA GLU A 401 0.39 -13.70 -20.11
C GLU A 401 -0.40 -12.43 -19.75
N TYR A 402 -0.21 -11.89 -18.55
CA TYR A 402 -0.95 -10.71 -18.11
C TYR A 402 -0.53 -9.45 -18.84
N VAL A 403 0.77 -9.26 -19.08
CA VAL A 403 1.31 -8.13 -19.84
C VAL A 403 0.88 -8.18 -21.30
N GLU A 404 0.84 -9.36 -21.92
CA GLU A 404 0.37 -9.53 -23.30
C GLU A 404 -1.11 -9.15 -23.46
N ALA A 405 -1.91 -9.39 -22.41
CA ALA A 405 -3.34 -9.09 -22.37
C ALA A 405 -3.67 -7.63 -21.96
N LEU A 406 -2.67 -6.79 -21.66
CA LEU A 406 -2.89 -5.38 -21.35
C LEU A 406 -3.31 -4.58 -22.60
N PRO A 407 -4.07 -3.49 -22.42
CA PRO A 407 -4.49 -2.65 -23.53
C PRO A 407 -3.29 -2.00 -24.23
N LYS A 408 -3.13 -2.30 -25.53
CA LYS A 408 -2.02 -1.78 -26.34
C LYS A 408 -2.22 -0.29 -26.64
N ARG A 409 -1.28 0.56 -26.20
CA ARG A 409 -1.32 2.03 -26.43
C ARG A 409 -1.02 2.44 -27.87
N SER A 410 -0.37 1.59 -28.67
CA SER A 410 0.05 1.90 -30.04
C SER A 410 -0.49 0.88 -31.02
N THR A 411 -0.99 1.36 -32.16
CA THR A 411 -1.30 0.57 -33.36
C THR A 411 -0.04 0.06 -34.09
N SER A 412 1.15 0.30 -33.54
CA SER A 412 2.42 -0.24 -34.02
C SER A 412 2.42 -1.77 -34.00
N ALA A 413 2.96 -2.38 -35.05
CA ALA A 413 3.18 -3.83 -35.14
C ALA A 413 4.26 -4.35 -34.16
N ARG A 414 5.01 -3.47 -33.50
CA ARG A 414 6.07 -3.87 -32.55
C ARG A 414 5.49 -4.26 -31.20
N MET A 415 6.06 -5.30 -30.58
CA MET A 415 5.71 -5.72 -29.22
C MET A 415 6.08 -4.62 -28.20
N SER A 416 5.29 -4.52 -27.13
CA SER A 416 5.47 -3.48 -26.12
C SER A 416 6.79 -3.64 -25.35
N PRO A 417 7.39 -2.55 -24.84
CA PRO A 417 8.63 -2.61 -24.06
C PRO A 417 8.55 -3.57 -22.86
N GLU A 418 7.46 -3.51 -22.11
CA GLU A 418 7.19 -4.37 -20.95
C GLU A 418 7.12 -5.85 -21.33
N TRP A 419 6.49 -6.19 -22.46
CA TRP A 419 6.42 -7.57 -22.94
C TRP A 419 7.82 -8.10 -23.30
N ARG A 420 8.62 -7.28 -23.99
CA ARG A 420 10.00 -7.66 -24.37
C ARG A 420 10.88 -7.90 -23.14
N LEU A 421 10.75 -7.08 -22.09
CA LEU A 421 11.48 -7.27 -20.84
C LEU A 421 11.09 -8.58 -20.15
N VAL A 422 9.79 -8.90 -20.07
CA VAL A 422 9.34 -10.16 -19.46
C VAL A 422 9.85 -11.37 -20.25
N VAL A 423 9.78 -11.33 -21.58
CA VAL A 423 10.28 -12.44 -22.42
C VAL A 423 11.79 -12.61 -22.27
N GLN A 424 12.56 -11.53 -22.22
CA GLN A 424 14.00 -11.61 -21.97
C GLN A 424 14.33 -12.25 -20.62
N LEU A 425 13.60 -11.86 -19.56
CA LEU A 425 13.75 -12.44 -18.23
C LEU A 425 13.38 -13.93 -18.22
N LEU A 426 12.25 -14.28 -18.84
CA LEU A 426 11.78 -15.66 -18.91
C LEU A 426 12.78 -16.55 -19.67
N SER A 427 13.22 -16.12 -20.85
CA SER A 427 14.22 -16.87 -21.62
C SER A 427 15.54 -17.00 -20.89
N ALA A 428 15.95 -16.00 -20.09
CA ALA A 428 17.15 -16.12 -19.26
C ALA A 428 17.01 -17.18 -18.15
N VAL A 429 15.79 -17.43 -17.67
CA VAL A 429 15.49 -18.49 -16.70
C VAL A 429 15.37 -19.85 -17.41
N GLU A 430 14.66 -19.93 -18.53
CA GLU A 430 14.47 -21.18 -19.29
C GLU A 430 15.78 -21.76 -19.85
N LEU A 431 16.74 -20.91 -20.19
CA LEU A 431 18.05 -21.31 -20.71
C LEU A 431 19.08 -21.62 -19.62
N ALA A 432 18.75 -21.39 -18.34
CA ALA A 432 19.67 -21.62 -17.23
C ALA A 432 19.72 -23.10 -16.85
N ASP A 433 20.92 -23.60 -16.56
CA ASP A 433 21.14 -24.92 -15.98
C ASP A 433 21.49 -24.78 -14.48
N ALA A 434 20.72 -25.44 -13.62
CA ALA A 434 20.90 -25.33 -12.18
C ALA A 434 22.26 -25.90 -11.70
N SER A 435 22.76 -26.96 -12.32
CA SER A 435 24.04 -27.57 -11.97
C SER A 435 25.21 -26.69 -12.39
N GLU A 436 25.13 -26.03 -13.55
CA GLU A 436 26.13 -25.05 -14.00
C GLU A 436 26.15 -23.82 -13.09
N LEU A 437 24.99 -23.21 -12.81
CA LEU A 437 24.89 -22.03 -11.97
C LEU A 437 25.42 -22.24 -10.55
N MET A 438 25.30 -23.46 -10.04
CA MET A 438 25.74 -23.85 -8.70
C MET A 438 27.22 -24.23 -8.60
N HIS A 439 27.97 -24.11 -9.70
CA HIS A 439 29.41 -24.35 -9.68
C HIS A 439 30.14 -23.34 -8.79
N HIS A 440 31.14 -23.83 -8.07
CA HIS A 440 31.98 -22.99 -7.22
C HIS A 440 33.18 -22.48 -8.02
N ASP A 441 33.49 -21.19 -7.91
CA ASP A 441 34.71 -20.62 -8.43
C ASP A 441 35.95 -21.11 -7.64
N ARG A 442 37.14 -20.70 -8.08
CA ARG A 442 38.41 -21.08 -7.42
C ARG A 442 38.53 -20.60 -5.97
N GLU A 443 37.72 -19.63 -5.56
CA GLU A 443 37.65 -19.07 -4.20
C GLU A 443 36.51 -19.69 -3.37
N GLY A 444 35.77 -20.64 -3.94
CA GLY A 444 34.63 -21.32 -3.33
C GLY A 444 33.31 -20.55 -3.40
N ASN A 445 33.23 -19.44 -4.14
CA ASN A 445 32.02 -18.65 -4.28
C ASN A 445 31.15 -19.15 -5.44
N ARG A 446 29.84 -18.92 -5.36
CA ARG A 446 28.89 -19.22 -6.44
C ARG A 446 28.63 -17.97 -7.28
N GLY A 447 29.65 -17.53 -8.02
CA GLY A 447 29.61 -16.27 -8.76
C GLY A 447 28.53 -16.23 -9.85
N GLU A 448 28.32 -17.34 -10.55
CA GLU A 448 27.38 -17.45 -11.68
C GLU A 448 25.92 -17.31 -11.24
N VAL A 449 25.47 -18.08 -10.25
CA VAL A 449 24.12 -17.93 -9.69
C VAL A 449 23.89 -16.53 -9.13
N GLN A 450 24.88 -15.92 -8.47
CA GLN A 450 24.74 -14.56 -7.94
C GLN A 450 24.59 -13.52 -9.06
N ALA A 451 25.39 -13.62 -10.12
CA ALA A 451 25.31 -12.74 -11.29
C ALA A 451 23.95 -12.88 -11.99
N GLN A 452 23.48 -14.12 -12.20
CA GLN A 452 22.18 -14.41 -12.80
C GLN A 452 21.04 -13.79 -11.98
N LEU A 453 21.04 -14.01 -10.66
CA LEU A 453 20.01 -13.48 -9.77
C LEU A 453 20.05 -11.94 -9.67
N ILE A 454 21.23 -11.31 -9.73
CA ILE A 454 21.35 -9.84 -9.82
C ILE A 454 20.70 -9.33 -11.10
N SER A 455 21.03 -9.94 -12.24
CA SER A 455 20.48 -9.57 -13.54
C SER A 455 18.95 -9.69 -13.57
N LEU A 456 18.40 -10.78 -13.03
CA LEU A 456 16.96 -10.98 -12.90
C LEU A 456 16.30 -9.90 -12.01
N ALA A 457 16.91 -9.58 -10.87
CA ALA A 457 16.39 -8.53 -9.97
C ALA A 457 16.36 -7.16 -10.67
N ASP A 458 17.40 -6.80 -11.41
CA ASP A 458 17.49 -5.52 -12.12
C ASP A 458 16.50 -5.45 -13.30
N GLY A 459 16.33 -6.54 -14.05
CA GLY A 459 15.33 -6.60 -15.11
C GLY A 459 13.89 -6.54 -14.57
N LEU A 460 13.59 -7.18 -13.44
CA LEU A 460 12.28 -7.08 -12.77
C LEU A 460 11.99 -5.65 -12.26
N ARG A 461 13.00 -4.94 -11.75
CA ARG A 461 12.88 -3.51 -11.40
C ARG A 461 12.61 -2.66 -12.63
N SER A 462 13.36 -2.90 -13.71
CA SER A 462 13.19 -2.21 -15.00
C SER A 462 11.79 -2.42 -15.60
N LEU A 463 11.24 -3.64 -15.45
CA LEU A 463 9.86 -3.96 -15.83
C LEU A 463 8.86 -3.15 -15.01
N SER A 464 9.03 -3.09 -13.69
CA SER A 464 8.17 -2.31 -12.80
C SER A 464 8.16 -0.83 -13.17
N GLU A 465 9.32 -0.24 -13.44
CA GLU A 465 9.47 1.16 -13.84
C GLU A 465 8.80 1.41 -15.20
N THR A 466 8.96 0.47 -16.14
CA THR A 466 8.35 0.55 -17.46
C THR A 466 6.83 0.51 -17.38
N ILE A 467 6.25 -0.42 -16.60
CA ILE A 467 4.79 -0.49 -16.40
C ILE A 467 4.28 0.81 -15.74
N THR A 468 4.99 1.31 -14.73
CA THR A 468 4.61 2.55 -14.02
C THR A 468 4.57 3.74 -14.98
N ARG A 469 5.64 3.94 -15.74
CA ARG A 469 5.75 5.02 -16.73
C ARG A 469 4.69 4.89 -17.83
N ASP A 470 4.49 3.68 -18.34
CA ASP A 470 3.71 3.47 -19.56
C ASP A 470 2.21 3.32 -19.28
N TYR A 471 1.79 3.03 -18.05
CA TYR A 471 0.36 2.89 -17.72
C TYR A 471 -0.13 3.89 -16.67
N PHE A 472 0.72 4.37 -15.75
CA PHE A 472 0.29 5.20 -14.62
C PHE A 472 0.63 6.69 -14.79
N ASP A 473 1.77 7.01 -15.42
CA ASP A 473 2.13 8.41 -15.69
C ASP A 473 1.32 9.01 -16.87
N HIS A 474 0.60 10.10 -16.57
CA HIS A 474 -0.13 10.90 -17.54
C HIS A 474 0.57 12.25 -17.76
N THR A 475 1.67 12.26 -18.51
CA THR A 475 2.13 13.47 -19.20
C THR A 475 1.46 13.67 -20.56
N ILE A 476 0.50 12.82 -20.95
CA ILE A 476 -0.24 12.98 -22.21
C ILE A 476 -1.76 12.98 -21.95
N ALA A 477 -2.37 14.08 -22.37
CA ALA A 477 -3.76 14.48 -22.14
C ALA A 477 -4.79 13.39 -22.48
N SER A 478 -5.77 13.23 -21.59
CA SER A 478 -7.02 12.54 -21.89
C SER A 478 -7.72 13.23 -23.06
N ARG A 479 -7.68 12.63 -24.25
CA ARG A 479 -8.68 12.93 -25.27
C ARG A 479 -10.01 12.37 -24.77
N GLN A 480 -10.90 13.27 -24.35
CA GLN A 480 -12.33 12.98 -24.31
C GLN A 480 -12.75 12.54 -25.72
N MET A 481 -13.03 11.26 -25.91
CA MET A 481 -13.82 10.80 -27.04
C MET A 481 -15.22 10.47 -26.54
N GLY A 482 -15.98 11.53 -26.27
CA GLY A 482 -17.43 11.51 -26.21
C GLY A 482 -17.96 12.33 -27.38
N ALA A 483 -17.97 11.75 -28.57
CA ALA A 483 -18.72 12.25 -29.72
C ALA A 483 -18.96 11.10 -30.70
N SER A 484 -20.08 10.40 -30.51
CA SER A 484 -20.93 9.80 -31.54
C SER A 484 -22.25 9.43 -30.90
#